data_AF-A0A3P8S2J9-F1
#
_entry.id   AF-A0A3P8S2J9-F1
#
_cell.length_a   1.000
_cell.length_b   1.000
_cell.length_c   1.000
_cell.angle_alpha   90.00
_cell.angle_beta   90.00
_cell.angle_gamma   90.00
#
_symmetry.space_group_name_H-M   'P 1'
#
loop_
_entity.id
_entity.type
_entity.pdbx_description
1 polymer ?
#
loop_
_entity_poly.entity_id
_entity_poly.type
_entity_poly.pdbx_seq_one_letter_code
_entity_poly.pdbx_strand_id
1 'polypeptide(L)'
;MIFHIYITLFLVDNGAEDWRIAMTFERILFVGLELLICAIHPIPGQYVFTWTARLAFSYTPSVADADVDIILSVPMFLRLYLIGRVMLLHSKLFTDASSRSIGALNKINFDTRFVMKTLMTICPGTVLLVFSVSCWIIAAWTVRICERYHDAQEVTSTFLGAMWLISITFLSIGYGDMVPHTYCGKGVCLLTGIMGAGCTALVVAVVARKSELTRAEKHVHNFMMDTQIYKKIKNTAANVLRETWLIYKNTKLVKKIDRARVRHHQRKFLQTQVPHFSLSINLRCMICLRVASQTQNMMYDLVSELQHRSGELDHRIAALEEKLDSILLSVQSLPVALSQAITKLQKDFLDDLVISLRKETHSEVVYQNHHLSLRVTGLRGAA
;
A
#
# COMPACT_ATOMS: atom_id res chain seq x y z
N MET A 1 -19.91 -13.06 24.05
CA MET A 1 -20.09 -13.75 22.76
C MET A 1 -18.95 -13.47 21.77
N ILE A 2 -18.71 -12.21 21.36
CA ILE A 2 -17.63 -11.85 20.42
C ILE A 2 -16.23 -12.29 20.90
N PHE A 3 -15.95 -12.13 22.19
CA PHE A 3 -14.69 -12.54 22.80
C PHE A 3 -14.42 -14.05 22.71
N HIS A 4 -15.45 -14.87 22.92
CA HIS A 4 -15.36 -16.33 22.82
C HIS A 4 -15.10 -16.78 21.38
N ILE A 5 -15.75 -16.15 20.41
CA ILE A 5 -15.52 -16.41 18.97
C ILE A 5 -14.08 -16.02 18.58
N TYR A 6 -13.57 -14.91 19.11
CA TYR A 6 -12.20 -14.48 18.83
C TYR A 6 -11.15 -15.46 19.38
N ILE A 7 -11.33 -15.94 20.62
CA ILE A 7 -10.41 -16.92 21.22
C ILE A 7 -10.47 -18.25 20.47
N THR A 8 -11.65 -18.75 20.16
CA THR A 8 -11.81 -20.01 19.43
C THR A 8 -11.21 -19.95 18.03
N LEU A 9 -11.32 -18.82 17.34
CA LEU A 9 -10.71 -18.62 16.02
C LEU A 9 -9.18 -18.55 16.10
N PHE A 10 -8.61 -17.86 17.10
CA PHE A 10 -7.17 -17.85 17.33
C PHE A 10 -6.61 -19.23 17.70
N LEU A 11 -7.38 -20.00 18.47
CA LEU A 11 -7.04 -21.33 18.92
C LEU A 11 -6.99 -22.32 17.73
N VAL A 12 -8.00 -22.25 16.85
CA VAL A 12 -8.08 -23.04 15.60
C VAL A 12 -6.97 -22.66 14.62
N ASP A 13 -6.69 -21.37 14.42
CA ASP A 13 -5.65 -20.91 13.47
C ASP A 13 -4.24 -21.35 13.89
N ASN A 14 -3.98 -21.54 15.19
CA ASN A 14 -2.66 -21.93 15.71
C ASN A 14 -2.57 -23.41 16.13
N GLY A 15 -3.66 -24.19 16.00
CA GLY A 15 -3.68 -25.61 16.40
C GLY A 15 -3.35 -25.87 17.87
N ALA A 16 -3.59 -24.89 18.74
CA ALA A 16 -3.40 -25.03 20.19
C ALA A 16 -4.69 -25.55 20.82
N GLU A 17 -4.64 -26.31 21.91
CA GLU A 17 -5.85 -26.76 22.63
C GLU A 17 -6.10 -25.94 23.91
N ASP A 18 -5.05 -25.34 24.47
CA ASP A 18 -5.12 -24.55 25.70
C ASP A 18 -5.40 -23.07 25.46
N TRP A 19 -6.59 -22.62 25.86
CA TRP A 19 -7.00 -21.20 25.80
C TRP A 19 -6.07 -20.26 26.58
N ARG A 20 -5.36 -20.78 27.59
CA ARG A 20 -4.41 -20.02 28.42
C ARG A 20 -3.21 -19.52 27.60
N ILE A 21 -2.80 -20.27 26.59
CA ILE A 21 -1.68 -19.92 25.70
C ILE A 21 -2.09 -18.77 24.77
N ALA A 22 -3.38 -18.68 24.42
CA ALA A 22 -3.93 -17.59 23.63
C ALA A 22 -4.12 -16.28 24.42
N MET A 23 -4.07 -16.32 25.76
CA MET A 23 -4.49 -15.24 26.64
C MET A 23 -3.28 -14.47 27.20
N THR A 24 -2.83 -13.43 26.50
CA THR A 24 -1.77 -12.54 26.99
C THR A 24 -2.33 -11.45 27.92
N PHE A 25 -1.51 -10.96 28.87
CA PHE A 25 -1.91 -9.92 29.82
C PHE A 25 -2.41 -8.64 29.13
N GLU A 26 -1.76 -8.24 28.04
CA GLU A 26 -2.18 -7.10 27.22
C GLU A 26 -3.59 -7.29 26.64
N ARG A 27 -3.92 -8.49 26.14
CA ARG A 27 -5.26 -8.81 25.61
C ARG A 27 -6.31 -8.77 26.72
N ILE A 28 -6.00 -9.31 27.90
CA ILE A 28 -6.90 -9.27 29.06
C ILE A 28 -7.18 -7.82 29.46
N LEU A 29 -6.15 -6.96 29.48
CA LEU A 29 -6.31 -5.54 29.81
C LEU A 29 -7.22 -4.83 28.80
N PHE A 30 -7.02 -5.03 27.50
CA PHE A 30 -7.90 -4.45 26.48
C PHE A 30 -9.33 -4.95 26.59
N VAL A 31 -9.55 -6.23 26.87
CA VAL A 31 -10.89 -6.82 27.06
C VAL A 31 -11.55 -6.27 28.32
N GLY A 32 -10.79 -6.11 29.40
CA GLY A 32 -11.27 -5.49 30.64
C GLY A 32 -11.70 -4.04 30.42
N LEU A 33 -10.94 -3.29 29.62
CA LEU A 33 -11.28 -1.92 29.22
C LEU A 33 -12.52 -1.88 28.32
N GLU A 34 -12.65 -2.77 27.33
CA GLU A 34 -13.85 -2.90 26.50
C GLU A 34 -15.10 -3.20 27.34
N LEU A 35 -14.99 -4.12 28.30
CA LEU A 35 -16.05 -4.45 29.24
C LEU A 35 -16.42 -3.29 30.15
N LEU A 36 -15.43 -2.55 30.66
CA LEU A 36 -15.67 -1.38 31.49
C LEU A 36 -16.43 -0.30 30.72
N ILE A 37 -16.05 -0.02 29.47
CA ILE A 37 -16.78 0.92 28.60
C ILE A 37 -18.21 0.44 28.32
N CYS A 38 -18.40 -0.87 28.12
CA CYS A 38 -19.74 -1.45 27.89
C CYS A 38 -20.58 -1.53 29.17
N ALA A 39 -19.96 -1.55 30.35
CA ALA A 39 -20.63 -1.58 31.65
C ALA A 39 -21.14 -0.20 32.06
N ILE A 40 -20.58 0.89 31.51
CA ILE A 40 -21.09 2.23 31.77
C ILE A 40 -22.47 2.37 31.11
N HIS A 41 -23.53 2.33 31.93
CA HIS A 41 -24.91 2.58 31.55
C HIS A 41 -25.59 3.38 32.68
N PRO A 42 -26.59 4.24 32.38
CA PRO A 42 -27.42 4.84 33.42
C PRO A 42 -28.07 3.69 34.20
N ILE A 43 -27.81 3.65 35.50
CA ILE A 43 -28.34 2.65 36.40
C ILE A 43 -29.70 3.19 36.84
N PRO A 44 -30.80 2.43 36.73
CA PRO A 44 -32.10 2.91 37.16
C PRO A 44 -32.08 3.25 38.67
N GLY A 45 -32.12 4.55 39.00
CA GLY A 45 -32.14 5.06 40.37
C GLY A 45 -32.06 6.59 40.38
N GLN A 46 -32.75 7.25 41.32
CA GLN A 46 -32.69 8.72 41.46
C GLN A 46 -31.45 9.13 42.26
N TYR A 47 -30.32 9.26 41.56
CA TYR A 47 -29.09 9.80 42.12
C TYR A 47 -28.92 11.24 41.65
N VAL A 48 -29.19 12.18 42.55
CA VAL A 48 -29.03 13.61 42.29
C VAL A 48 -27.65 14.10 42.73
N PHE A 49 -27.00 14.89 41.89
CA PHE A 49 -25.74 15.55 42.16
C PHE A 49 -25.92 17.06 42.03
N THR A 50 -25.48 17.82 43.03
CA THR A 50 -25.54 19.29 42.99
C THR A 50 -24.51 19.83 41.99
N TRP A 51 -24.96 20.20 40.79
CA TRP A 51 -24.11 20.75 39.75
C TRP A 51 -24.03 22.27 39.88
N THR A 52 -22.86 22.76 40.31
CA THR A 52 -22.59 24.20 40.40
C THR A 52 -21.93 24.68 39.10
N ALA A 53 -22.57 25.58 38.37
CA ALA A 53 -21.95 26.26 37.24
C ALA A 53 -22.03 27.79 37.40
N ARG A 54 -21.00 28.49 36.95
CA ARG A 54 -21.01 29.96 36.91
C ARG A 54 -21.50 30.42 35.54
N LEU A 55 -22.58 31.18 35.51
CA LEU A 55 -23.11 31.78 34.27
C LEU A 55 -22.07 32.74 33.67
N ALA A 56 -21.86 32.63 32.35
CA ALA A 56 -20.76 33.32 31.66
C ALA A 56 -20.90 34.85 31.60
N PHE A 57 -22.10 35.39 31.81
CA PHE A 57 -22.36 36.83 31.69
C PHE A 57 -22.56 37.55 33.04
N SER A 58 -23.14 36.86 34.04
CA SER A 58 -23.44 37.48 35.35
C SER A 58 -22.51 37.05 36.49
N TYR A 59 -21.59 36.10 36.27
CA TYR A 59 -20.73 35.50 37.31
C TYR A 59 -21.48 34.96 38.55
N THR A 60 -22.81 34.88 38.49
CA THR A 60 -23.64 34.33 39.54
C THR A 60 -23.50 32.81 39.53
N PRO A 61 -23.28 32.17 40.70
CA PRO A 61 -23.34 30.72 40.80
C PRO A 61 -24.80 30.28 40.60
N SER A 62 -25.05 29.51 39.55
CA SER A 62 -26.29 28.76 39.37
C SER A 62 -26.04 27.34 39.89
N VAL A 63 -26.88 26.92 40.83
CA VAL A 63 -26.84 25.59 41.43
C VAL A 63 -28.08 24.86 40.93
N ALA A 64 -27.87 23.81 40.15
CA ALA A 64 -28.95 22.96 39.68
C ALA A 64 -28.69 21.53 40.14
N ASP A 65 -29.71 20.88 40.68
CA ASP A 65 -29.66 19.45 40.95
C ASP A 65 -29.72 18.72 39.60
N ALA A 66 -28.61 18.08 39.22
CA ALA A 66 -28.47 17.36 37.97
C ALA A 66 -28.44 15.87 38.25
N ASP A 67 -29.20 15.11 37.47
CA ASP A 67 -29.22 13.65 37.57
C ASP A 67 -27.87 13.07 37.13
N VAL A 68 -27.29 12.16 37.92
CA VAL A 68 -26.01 11.49 37.60
C VAL A 68 -26.07 10.73 36.27
N ASP A 69 -27.27 10.32 35.87
CA ASP A 69 -27.56 9.67 34.59
C ASP A 69 -27.13 10.49 33.37
N ILE A 70 -27.10 11.82 33.49
CA ILE A 70 -26.67 12.77 32.44
C ILE A 70 -25.18 12.61 32.17
N ILE A 71 -24.35 12.61 33.21
CA ILE A 71 -22.90 12.45 33.10
C ILE A 71 -22.56 11.06 32.59
N LEU A 72 -23.32 10.06 33.03
CA LEU A 72 -23.16 8.66 32.62
C LEU A 72 -23.66 8.38 31.19
N SER A 73 -24.50 9.27 30.62
CA SER A 73 -24.97 9.17 29.23
C SER A 73 -23.91 9.56 28.18
N VAL A 74 -23.01 10.49 28.50
CA VAL A 74 -21.92 10.94 27.61
C VAL A 74 -20.96 9.78 27.22
N PRO A 75 -20.44 8.97 28.17
CA PRO A 75 -19.59 7.82 27.85
C PRO A 75 -20.34 6.69 27.12
N MET A 76 -21.67 6.71 27.01
CA MET A 76 -22.38 5.73 26.18
C MET A 76 -22.04 5.88 24.69
N PHE A 77 -21.71 7.09 24.22
CA PHE A 77 -21.24 7.29 22.84
C PHE A 77 -19.88 6.68 22.57
N LEU A 78 -19.09 6.38 23.60
CA LEU A 78 -17.83 5.68 23.41
C LEU A 78 -18.06 4.33 22.71
N ARG A 79 -19.23 3.70 22.95
CA ARG A 79 -19.65 2.45 22.28
C ARG A 79 -19.71 2.54 20.75
N LEU A 80 -19.69 3.73 20.14
CA LEU A 80 -19.62 3.88 18.68
C LEU A 80 -18.37 3.21 18.07
N TYR A 81 -17.30 2.97 18.84
CA TYR A 81 -16.15 2.18 18.36
C TYR A 81 -16.55 0.77 17.90
N LEU A 82 -17.61 0.20 18.50
CA LEU A 82 -18.14 -1.13 18.15
C LEU A 82 -18.73 -1.13 16.74
N ILE A 83 -19.33 -0.03 16.28
CA ILE A 83 -19.85 0.09 14.91
C ILE A 83 -18.71 -0.01 13.91
N GLY A 84 -17.59 0.67 14.17
CA GLY A 84 -16.38 0.55 13.36
C GLY A 84 -15.91 -0.90 13.29
N ARG A 85 -15.85 -1.61 14.42
CA ARG A 85 -15.46 -3.02 14.47
C ARG A 85 -16.41 -3.94 13.68
N VAL A 86 -17.72 -3.71 13.75
CA VAL A 86 -18.73 -4.47 13.00
C VAL A 86 -18.64 -4.18 11.50
N MET A 87 -18.45 -2.92 11.11
CA MET A 87 -18.25 -2.53 9.71
C MET A 87 -17.02 -3.23 9.11
N LEU A 88 -15.93 -3.32 9.88
CA LEU A 88 -14.71 -4.04 9.48
C LEU A 88 -14.96 -5.53 9.32
N LEU A 89 -15.69 -6.15 10.26
CA LEU A 89 -15.99 -7.58 10.25
C LEU A 89 -16.95 -7.96 9.10
N HIS A 90 -17.85 -7.07 8.69
CA HIS A 90 -18.84 -7.37 7.65
C HIS A 90 -18.40 -6.89 6.24
N SER A 91 -17.30 -6.15 6.15
CA SER A 91 -16.78 -5.69 4.86
C SER A 91 -16.13 -6.86 4.12
N LYS A 92 -16.84 -7.36 3.10
CA LYS A 92 -16.37 -8.43 2.20
C LYS A 92 -14.98 -8.15 1.62
N LEU A 93 -14.60 -6.88 1.49
CA LEU A 93 -13.30 -6.46 0.99
C LEU A 93 -12.11 -6.89 1.88
N PHE A 94 -12.31 -6.99 3.20
CA PHE A 94 -11.25 -7.30 4.16
C PHE A 94 -11.36 -8.71 4.76
N THR A 95 -12.55 -9.31 4.68
CA THR A 95 -12.78 -10.66 5.19
C THR A 95 -12.59 -11.75 4.15
N ASP A 96 -12.50 -11.40 2.86
CA ASP A 96 -12.38 -12.38 1.78
C ASP A 96 -11.05 -13.15 1.85
N ALA A 97 -11.11 -14.45 1.54
CA ALA A 97 -9.97 -15.36 1.63
C ALA A 97 -8.83 -14.93 0.69
N SER A 98 -9.16 -14.39 -0.48
CA SER A 98 -8.17 -13.87 -1.43
C SER A 98 -7.36 -12.71 -0.84
N SER A 99 -8.04 -11.76 -0.19
CA SER A 99 -7.41 -10.61 0.45
C SER A 99 -6.50 -11.06 1.58
N ARG A 100 -6.94 -11.99 2.44
CA ARG A 100 -6.13 -12.54 3.54
C ARG A 100 -4.89 -13.28 3.06
N SER A 101 -5.01 -14.06 1.98
CA SER A 101 -3.87 -14.75 1.38
C SER A 101 -2.84 -13.74 0.86
N ILE A 102 -3.26 -12.70 0.16
CA ILE A 102 -2.37 -11.65 -0.35
C ILE A 102 -1.70 -10.88 0.80
N GLY A 103 -2.43 -10.60 1.89
CA GLY A 103 -1.89 -9.97 3.08
C GLY A 103 -0.83 -10.83 3.78
N ALA A 104 -1.07 -12.14 3.92
CA ALA A 104 -0.10 -13.08 4.50
C ALA A 104 1.19 -13.17 3.66
N LEU A 105 1.06 -13.21 2.33
CA LEU A 105 2.21 -13.21 1.42
C LEU A 105 3.07 -11.94 1.55
N ASN A 106 2.44 -10.80 1.80
CA ASN A 106 3.14 -9.52 2.01
C ASN A 106 3.51 -9.26 3.48
N LYS A 107 3.23 -10.19 4.41
CA LYS A 107 3.39 -10.01 5.86
C LYS A 107 2.68 -8.75 6.39
N ILE A 108 1.54 -8.40 5.81
CA ILE A 108 0.71 -7.26 6.22
C ILE A 108 -0.41 -7.79 7.11
N ASN A 109 -0.48 -7.27 8.34
CA ASN A 109 -1.59 -7.54 9.24
C ASN A 109 -2.78 -6.63 8.90
N PHE A 110 -3.99 -7.21 8.87
CA PHE A 110 -5.23 -6.47 8.65
C PHE A 110 -5.63 -5.69 9.90
N ASP A 111 -4.95 -4.58 10.16
CA ASP A 111 -5.22 -3.69 11.28
C ASP A 111 -6.32 -2.67 10.99
N THR A 112 -7.00 -2.19 12.03
CA THR A 112 -8.00 -1.10 11.92
C THR A 112 -7.43 0.17 11.27
N ARG A 113 -6.14 0.45 11.52
CA ARG A 113 -5.41 1.57 10.90
C ARG A 113 -5.21 1.39 9.40
N PHE A 114 -4.92 0.17 8.96
CA PHE A 114 -4.79 -0.16 7.54
C PHE A 114 -6.14 0.05 6.85
N VAL A 115 -7.22 -0.44 7.44
CA VAL A 115 -8.55 -0.29 6.86
C VAL A 115 -9.00 1.17 6.80
N MET A 116 -8.77 1.96 7.86
CA MET A 116 -9.10 3.39 7.82
C MET A 116 -8.34 4.12 6.72
N LYS A 117 -7.05 3.80 6.52
CA LYS A 117 -6.26 4.33 5.39
C LYS A 117 -6.87 3.93 4.06
N THR A 118 -7.23 2.65 3.87
CA THR A 118 -7.84 2.16 2.63
C THR A 118 -9.17 2.84 2.33
N LEU A 119 -10.03 3.03 3.33
CA LEU A 119 -11.31 3.76 3.18
C LEU A 119 -11.09 5.22 2.78
N MET A 120 -10.11 5.90 3.40
CA MET A 120 -9.71 7.26 3.03
C MET A 120 -9.11 7.34 1.62
N THR A 121 -8.56 6.26 1.07
CA THR A 121 -8.02 6.24 -0.30
C THR A 121 -9.12 6.02 -1.35
N ILE A 122 -10.06 5.10 -1.10
CA ILE A 122 -11.10 4.72 -2.09
C ILE A 122 -12.14 5.84 -2.25
N CYS A 123 -12.81 6.21 -1.17
CA CYS A 123 -13.89 7.21 -1.18
C CYS A 123 -13.71 8.23 -0.04
N PRO A 124 -12.66 9.08 -0.07
CA PRO A 124 -12.38 10.02 1.01
C PRO A 124 -13.55 10.96 1.32
N GLY A 125 -14.25 11.46 0.29
CA GLY A 125 -15.34 12.40 0.44
C GLY A 125 -16.53 11.81 1.22
N THR A 126 -16.97 10.61 0.84
CA THR A 126 -18.09 9.93 1.52
C THR A 126 -17.73 9.60 2.96
N VAL A 127 -16.52 9.10 3.22
CA VAL A 127 -16.07 8.75 4.58
C VAL A 127 -16.00 10.00 5.47
N LEU A 128 -15.41 11.09 4.98
CA LEU A 128 -15.33 12.35 5.72
C LEU A 128 -16.72 12.97 5.97
N LEU A 129 -17.63 12.88 5.00
CA LEU A 129 -19.00 13.37 5.14
C LEU A 129 -19.76 12.59 6.22
N VAL A 130 -19.76 11.26 6.14
CA VAL A 130 -20.44 10.40 7.12
C VAL A 130 -19.87 10.63 8.52
N PHE A 131 -18.54 10.72 8.64
CA PHE A 131 -17.88 11.04 9.89
C PHE A 131 -18.32 12.41 10.43
N SER A 132 -18.27 13.45 9.62
CA SER A 132 -18.62 14.83 10.04
C SER A 132 -20.07 14.92 10.50
N VAL A 133 -21.02 14.38 9.73
CA VAL A 133 -22.45 14.39 10.09
C VAL A 133 -22.71 13.60 11.37
N SER A 134 -22.06 12.44 11.54
CA SER A 134 -22.20 11.66 12.77
C SER A 134 -21.67 12.43 13.99
N CYS A 135 -20.49 13.06 13.87
CA CYS A 135 -19.91 13.89 14.92
C CYS A 135 -20.79 15.09 15.26
N TRP A 136 -21.44 15.73 14.27
CA TRP A 136 -22.38 16.83 14.50
C TRP A 136 -23.57 16.39 15.35
N ILE A 137 -24.19 15.25 15.00
CA ILE A 137 -25.35 14.74 15.73
C ILE A 137 -24.98 14.39 17.18
N ILE A 138 -23.84 13.72 17.38
CA ILE A 138 -23.36 13.33 18.71
C ILE A 138 -23.01 14.55 19.56
N ALA A 139 -22.27 15.51 19.00
CA ALA A 139 -21.88 16.72 19.72
C ALA A 139 -23.11 17.59 20.05
N ALA A 140 -24.08 17.71 19.13
CA ALA A 140 -25.30 18.47 19.36
C ALA A 140 -26.15 17.84 20.48
N TRP A 141 -26.28 16.51 20.47
CA TRP A 141 -26.98 15.80 21.55
C TRP A 141 -26.26 15.94 22.88
N THR A 142 -24.93 15.86 22.91
CA THR A 142 -24.12 16.01 24.12
C THR A 142 -24.21 17.43 24.71
N VAL A 143 -24.10 18.47 23.87
CA VAL A 143 -24.28 19.86 24.32
C VAL A 143 -25.68 20.11 24.86
N ARG A 144 -26.71 19.62 24.16
CA ARG A 144 -28.10 19.73 24.62
C ARG A 144 -28.27 19.16 26.02
N ILE A 145 -27.68 17.99 26.29
CA ILE A 145 -27.75 17.34 27.60
C ILE A 145 -27.02 18.16 28.66
N CYS A 146 -25.84 18.66 28.34
CA CYS A 146 -25.04 19.45 29.28
C CYS A 146 -25.65 20.81 29.61
N GLU A 147 -26.35 21.46 28.69
CA GLU A 147 -26.99 22.77 28.93
C GLU A 147 -28.45 22.68 29.40
N ARG A 148 -29.09 21.50 29.37
CA ARG A 148 -30.52 21.31 29.67
C ARG A 148 -30.99 21.90 31.02
N TYR A 149 -30.14 21.86 32.04
CA TYR A 149 -30.48 22.25 33.41
C TYR A 149 -30.00 23.67 33.79
N HIS A 150 -29.29 24.35 32.89
CA HIS A 150 -28.67 25.65 33.16
C HIS A 150 -29.09 26.76 32.18
N ASP A 151 -29.89 26.43 31.17
CA ASP A 151 -30.42 27.40 30.21
C ASP A 151 -31.77 27.95 30.69
N ALA A 152 -31.78 29.16 31.22
CA ALA A 152 -33.00 29.86 31.64
C ALA A 152 -33.84 30.39 30.46
N GLN A 153 -33.31 30.36 29.22
CA GLN A 153 -33.92 30.98 28.05
C GLN A 153 -34.43 29.95 27.01
N GLU A 154 -34.31 28.65 27.30
CA GLU A 154 -34.72 27.49 26.46
C GLU A 154 -34.17 27.43 25.02
N VAL A 155 -33.37 28.41 24.57
CA VAL A 155 -32.91 28.50 23.18
C VAL A 155 -31.85 27.43 22.85
N THR A 156 -30.89 27.20 23.75
CA THR A 156 -29.86 26.15 23.59
C THR A 156 -30.39 24.75 23.94
N SER A 157 -31.50 24.69 24.68
CA SER A 157 -32.16 23.45 25.06
C SER A 157 -32.81 22.74 23.86
N THR A 158 -33.18 23.46 22.79
CA THR A 158 -33.80 22.88 21.59
C THR A 158 -32.77 22.15 20.72
N PHE A 159 -33.10 20.97 20.19
CA PHE A 159 -32.18 20.17 19.37
C PHE A 159 -31.67 20.94 18.13
N LEU A 160 -32.53 21.75 17.51
CA LEU A 160 -32.15 22.62 16.39
C LEU A 160 -31.15 23.71 16.79
N GLY A 161 -31.31 24.30 17.98
CA GLY A 161 -30.37 25.29 18.52
C GLY A 161 -29.00 24.68 18.83
N ALA A 162 -28.97 23.47 19.40
CA ALA A 162 -27.73 22.74 19.62
C ALA A 162 -27.05 22.32 18.30
N MET A 163 -27.81 21.88 17.30
CA MET A 163 -27.27 21.59 15.96
C MET A 163 -26.70 22.84 15.28
N TRP A 164 -27.37 23.98 15.41
CA TRP A 164 -26.89 25.28 14.90
C TRP A 164 -25.54 25.65 15.53
N LEU A 165 -25.47 25.67 16.86
CA LEU A 165 -24.25 25.96 17.62
C LEU A 165 -23.08 25.06 17.22
N ILE A 166 -23.31 23.74 17.16
CA ILE A 166 -22.26 22.77 16.80
C ILE A 166 -21.81 22.92 15.35
N SER A 167 -22.73 23.18 14.41
CA SER A 167 -22.37 23.36 12.99
C SER A 167 -21.46 24.58 12.80
N ILE A 168 -21.79 25.71 13.43
CA ILE A 168 -21.00 26.95 13.38
C ILE A 168 -19.65 26.78 14.07
N THR A 169 -19.61 26.05 15.19
CA THR A 169 -18.38 25.77 15.94
C THR A 169 -17.46 24.84 15.15
N PHE A 170 -18.02 23.79 14.52
CA PHE A 170 -17.27 22.84 13.70
C PHE A 170 -16.69 23.49 12.45
N LEU A 171 -17.44 24.41 11.83
CA LEU A 171 -16.97 25.22 10.70
C LEU A 171 -16.03 26.35 11.12
N SER A 172 -15.74 26.49 12.42
CA SER A 172 -14.90 27.56 12.98
C SER A 172 -15.36 28.98 12.63
N ILE A 173 -16.67 29.20 12.47
CA ILE A 173 -17.25 30.52 12.17
C ILE A 173 -17.44 31.33 13.46
N GLY A 174 -18.15 30.75 14.44
CA GLY A 174 -18.33 31.34 15.78
C GLY A 174 -19.03 32.71 15.82
N TYR A 175 -20.29 32.81 15.37
CA TYR A 175 -21.04 34.07 15.38
C TYR A 175 -21.22 34.68 16.80
N GLY A 176 -21.27 33.85 17.84
CA GLY A 176 -21.41 34.29 19.24
C GLY A 176 -22.84 34.65 19.65
N ASP A 177 -23.83 34.31 18.83
CA ASP A 177 -25.26 34.43 19.09
C ASP A 177 -25.75 33.42 20.14
N MET A 178 -25.12 32.25 20.20
CA MET A 178 -25.37 31.20 21.19
C MET A 178 -24.03 30.69 21.74
N VAL A 179 -23.90 30.56 23.06
CA VAL A 179 -22.65 30.13 23.72
C VAL A 179 -22.97 29.19 24.89
N PRO A 180 -22.27 28.05 25.04
CA PRO A 180 -22.50 27.15 26.17
C PRO A 180 -22.07 27.81 27.48
N HIS A 181 -22.89 27.66 28.52
CA HIS A 181 -22.61 28.23 29.82
C HIS A 181 -21.93 27.21 30.75
N THR A 182 -22.25 25.91 30.61
CA THR A 182 -21.66 24.85 31.44
C THR A 182 -20.23 24.50 31.02
N TYR A 183 -19.44 24.01 31.98
CA TYR A 183 -18.09 23.50 31.70
C TYR A 183 -18.10 22.30 30.76
N CYS A 184 -19.11 21.43 30.86
CA CYS A 184 -19.29 20.32 29.93
C CYS A 184 -19.53 20.84 28.49
N GLY A 185 -20.51 21.74 28.29
CA GLY A 185 -20.82 22.30 26.97
C GLY A 185 -19.63 23.02 26.34
N LYS A 186 -18.87 23.78 27.13
CA LYS A 186 -17.61 24.41 26.70
C LYS A 186 -16.57 23.38 26.26
N GLY A 187 -16.42 22.29 27.01
CA GLY A 187 -15.54 21.17 26.66
C GLY A 187 -15.93 20.51 25.34
N VAL A 188 -17.23 20.27 25.13
CA VAL A 188 -17.73 19.68 23.88
C VAL A 188 -17.52 20.62 22.69
N CYS A 189 -17.75 21.93 22.85
CA CYS A 189 -17.48 22.92 21.80
C CYS A 189 -15.98 23.00 21.46
N LEU A 190 -15.09 22.94 22.46
CA LEU A 190 -13.64 22.90 22.23
C LEU A 190 -13.23 21.66 21.43
N LEU A 191 -13.70 20.47 21.83
CA LEU A 191 -13.43 19.22 21.11
C LEU A 191 -13.98 19.26 19.69
N THR A 192 -15.19 19.80 19.51
CA THR A 192 -15.82 19.98 18.20
C THR A 192 -14.99 20.89 17.30
N GLY A 193 -14.45 21.99 17.83
CA GLY A 193 -13.56 22.89 17.09
C GLY A 193 -12.26 22.21 16.65
N ILE A 194 -11.61 21.44 17.53
CA ILE A 194 -10.40 20.67 17.20
C ILE A 194 -10.70 19.63 16.11
N MET A 195 -11.80 18.89 16.26
CA MET A 195 -12.23 17.91 15.26
C MET A 195 -12.59 18.56 13.92
N GLY A 196 -13.26 19.70 13.94
CA GLY A 196 -13.61 20.49 12.75
C GLY A 196 -12.37 20.93 11.99
N ALA A 197 -11.38 21.50 12.69
CA ALA A 197 -10.09 21.87 12.10
C ALA A 197 -9.34 20.67 11.49
N GLY A 198 -9.38 19.51 12.15
CA GLY A 198 -8.82 18.27 11.62
C GLY A 198 -9.54 17.82 10.33
N CYS A 199 -10.87 17.90 10.31
CA CYS A 199 -11.67 17.52 9.14
C CYS A 199 -11.44 18.48 7.96
N THR A 200 -11.38 19.79 8.19
CA THR A 200 -11.10 20.76 7.12
C THR A 200 -9.71 20.56 6.53
N ALA A 201 -8.69 20.29 7.35
CA ALA A 201 -7.34 19.96 6.87
C ALA A 201 -7.34 18.69 6.00
N LEU A 202 -8.06 17.63 6.40
CA LEU A 202 -8.20 16.41 5.60
C LEU A 202 -8.92 16.65 4.28
N VAL A 203 -10.00 17.45 4.26
CA VAL A 203 -10.71 17.83 3.04
C VAL A 203 -9.78 18.56 2.07
N VAL A 204 -9.01 19.53 2.53
CA VAL A 204 -8.02 20.25 1.69
C VAL A 204 -7.00 19.28 1.10
N ALA A 205 -6.46 18.36 1.90
CA ALA A 205 -5.51 17.36 1.43
C ALA A 205 -6.12 16.41 0.38
N VAL A 206 -7.39 16.03 0.55
CA VAL A 206 -8.12 15.20 -0.41
C VAL A 206 -8.38 15.95 -1.71
N VAL A 207 -8.84 17.20 -1.62
CA VAL A 207 -9.09 18.07 -2.78
C VAL A 207 -7.79 18.26 -3.56
N ALA A 208 -6.67 18.56 -2.90
CA ALA A 208 -5.37 18.69 -3.54
C ALA A 208 -5.00 17.44 -4.37
N ARG A 209 -5.11 16.24 -3.77
CA ARG A 209 -4.82 14.97 -4.47
C ARG A 209 -5.79 14.67 -5.62
N LYS A 210 -7.07 15.03 -5.49
CA LYS A 210 -8.08 14.81 -6.54
C LYS A 210 -8.02 15.86 -7.64
N SER A 211 -7.45 17.04 -7.37
CA SER A 211 -7.17 18.09 -8.35
C SER A 211 -5.87 17.86 -9.12
N GLU A 212 -5.04 16.90 -8.71
CA GLU A 212 -3.89 16.48 -9.51
C GLU A 212 -4.36 15.80 -10.79
N LEU A 213 -4.01 16.41 -11.92
CA LEU A 213 -4.27 15.87 -13.25
C LEU A 213 -3.65 14.48 -13.38
N THR A 214 -4.41 13.54 -13.91
CA THR A 214 -3.90 12.21 -14.25
C THR A 214 -2.79 12.30 -15.30
N ARG A 215 -1.97 11.24 -15.43
CA ARG A 215 -0.88 11.20 -16.43
C ARG A 215 -1.42 11.43 -17.86
N ALA A 216 -2.59 10.88 -18.17
CA ALA A 216 -3.24 11.04 -19.47
C ALA A 216 -3.75 12.47 -19.69
N GLU A 217 -4.45 13.05 -18.70
CA GLU A 217 -4.92 14.44 -18.79
C GLU A 217 -3.76 15.43 -18.89
N LYS A 218 -2.68 15.19 -18.13
CA LYS A 218 -1.45 16.00 -18.21
C LYS A 218 -0.80 15.91 -19.58
N HIS A 219 -0.81 14.74 -20.22
CA HIS A 219 -0.32 14.59 -21.60
C HIS A 219 -1.17 15.41 -22.58
N VAL A 220 -2.50 15.32 -22.48
CA VAL A 220 -3.42 16.12 -23.32
C VAL A 220 -3.25 17.62 -23.07
N HIS A 221 -3.13 18.03 -21.81
CA HIS A 221 -2.90 19.42 -21.42
C HIS A 221 -1.58 19.96 -22.00
N ASN A 222 -0.50 19.19 -21.90
CA ASN A 222 0.78 19.57 -22.48
C ASN A 222 0.71 19.70 -24.00
N PHE A 223 0.04 18.77 -24.68
CA PHE A 223 -0.16 18.85 -26.14
C PHE A 223 -0.98 20.10 -26.54
N MET A 224 -2.03 20.41 -25.77
CA MET A 224 -2.82 21.62 -25.97
C MET A 224 -1.97 22.89 -25.79
N MET A 225 -1.14 22.93 -24.74
CA MET A 225 -0.23 24.04 -24.46
C MET A 225 0.82 24.21 -25.58
N ASP A 226 1.43 23.13 -26.06
CA ASP A 226 2.37 23.14 -27.19
C ASP A 226 1.74 23.77 -28.43
N THR A 227 0.52 23.33 -28.76
CA THR A 227 -0.21 23.83 -29.93
C THR A 227 -0.46 25.33 -29.83
N GLN A 228 -0.79 25.84 -28.64
CA GLN A 228 -0.97 27.27 -28.41
C GLN A 228 0.34 28.05 -28.51
N ILE A 229 1.43 27.55 -27.91
CA ILE A 229 2.76 28.19 -27.98
C ILE A 229 3.22 28.28 -29.43
N TYR A 230 3.07 27.21 -30.20
CA TYR A 230 3.44 27.17 -31.61
C TYR A 230 2.66 28.18 -32.45
N LYS A 231 1.34 28.31 -32.22
CA LYS A 231 0.52 29.36 -32.86
C LYS A 231 0.99 30.77 -32.48
N LYS A 232 1.31 31.01 -31.21
CA LYS A 232 1.84 32.31 -30.74
C LYS A 232 3.17 32.64 -31.40
N ILE A 233 4.12 31.69 -31.46
CA ILE A 233 5.42 31.87 -32.13
C ILE A 233 5.23 32.27 -33.59
N LYS A 234 4.38 31.58 -34.35
CA LYS A 234 4.09 31.92 -35.75
C LYS A 234 3.53 33.33 -35.91
N ASN A 235 2.58 33.73 -35.06
CA ASN A 235 2.00 35.07 -35.10
C ASN A 235 3.03 36.15 -34.73
N THR A 236 3.83 35.92 -33.69
CA THR A 236 4.88 36.86 -33.31
C THR A 236 5.96 36.97 -34.39
N ALA A 237 6.37 35.85 -35.02
CA ALA A 237 7.32 35.86 -36.14
C ALA A 237 6.79 36.66 -37.34
N ALA A 238 5.50 36.52 -37.68
CA ALA A 238 4.86 37.32 -38.73
C ALA A 238 4.89 38.83 -38.41
N ASN A 239 4.65 39.20 -37.13
CA ASN A 239 4.74 40.59 -36.69
C ASN A 239 6.17 41.14 -36.75
N VAL A 240 7.17 40.34 -36.37
CA VAL A 240 8.60 40.71 -36.48
C VAL A 240 8.94 40.99 -37.94
N LEU A 241 8.60 40.09 -38.87
CA LEU A 241 8.83 40.29 -40.30
C LEU A 241 8.11 41.55 -40.83
N ARG A 242 6.87 41.79 -40.40
CA ARG A 242 6.09 42.98 -40.78
C ARG A 242 6.79 44.26 -40.34
N GLU A 243 7.22 44.35 -39.09
CA GLU A 243 7.90 45.54 -38.58
C GLU A 243 9.30 45.70 -39.21
N THR A 244 10.06 44.62 -39.44
CA THR A 244 11.34 44.68 -40.17
C THR A 244 11.16 45.25 -41.58
N TRP A 245 10.15 44.79 -42.31
CA TRP A 245 9.84 45.30 -43.65
C TRP A 245 9.40 46.78 -43.61
N LEU A 246 8.57 47.18 -42.65
CA LEU A 246 8.14 48.57 -42.47
C LEU A 246 9.31 49.50 -42.13
N ILE A 247 10.28 49.03 -41.34
CA ILE A 247 11.53 49.76 -41.09
C ILE A 247 12.32 49.92 -42.38
N TYR A 248 12.52 48.85 -43.14
CA TYR A 248 13.26 48.89 -44.41
C TYR A 248 12.61 49.85 -45.41
N LYS A 249 11.29 49.76 -45.61
CA LYS A 249 10.52 50.62 -46.50
C LYS A 249 10.68 52.10 -46.14
N ASN A 250 10.44 52.48 -44.90
CA ASN A 250 10.51 53.88 -44.47
C ASN A 250 11.95 54.43 -44.37
N THR A 251 12.97 53.56 -44.44
CA THR A 251 14.38 53.97 -44.37
C THR A 251 15.03 54.06 -45.76
N LYS A 252 14.66 53.19 -46.70
CA LYS A 252 15.37 53.03 -47.99
C LYS A 252 14.52 53.29 -49.23
N LEU A 253 13.19 53.11 -49.16
CA LEU A 253 12.31 53.17 -50.34
C LEU A 253 11.53 54.49 -50.47
N VAL A 254 11.61 55.39 -49.49
CA VAL A 254 10.88 56.68 -49.50
C VAL A 254 11.83 57.85 -49.77
N LYS A 255 11.44 58.78 -50.65
CA LYS A 255 12.24 59.97 -51.02
C LYS A 255 12.52 60.94 -49.87
N LYS A 256 11.60 61.06 -48.89
CA LYS A 256 11.78 61.85 -47.65
C LYS A 256 11.64 60.94 -46.42
N ILE A 257 12.64 60.95 -45.55
CA ILE A 257 12.71 60.06 -44.39
C ILE A 257 12.08 60.73 -43.16
N ASP A 258 10.96 60.18 -42.68
CA ASP A 258 10.34 60.58 -41.41
C ASP A 258 10.94 59.82 -40.23
N ARG A 259 11.85 60.47 -39.50
CA ARG A 259 12.54 59.85 -38.34
C ARG A 259 11.61 59.46 -37.19
N ALA A 260 10.46 60.11 -37.04
CA ALA A 260 9.48 59.76 -36.02
C ALA A 260 8.79 58.41 -36.33
N ARG A 261 8.43 58.19 -37.59
CA ARG A 261 7.75 56.97 -38.05
C ARG A 261 8.69 55.75 -38.01
N VAL A 262 9.96 55.94 -38.37
CA VAL A 262 10.99 54.90 -38.25
C VAL A 262 11.21 54.51 -36.78
N ARG A 263 11.34 55.48 -35.86
CA ARG A 263 11.47 55.19 -34.42
C ARG A 263 10.26 54.47 -33.84
N HIS A 264 9.05 54.78 -34.32
CA HIS A 264 7.84 54.07 -33.92
C HIS A 264 7.90 52.58 -34.32
N HIS A 265 8.24 52.28 -35.59
CA HIS A 265 8.38 50.90 -36.06
C HIS A 265 9.55 50.16 -35.39
N GLN A 266 10.67 50.84 -35.10
CA GLN A 266 11.77 50.26 -34.33
C GLN A 266 11.37 49.88 -32.90
N ARG A 267 10.61 50.74 -32.20
CA ARG A 267 10.08 50.41 -30.87
C ARG A 267 9.14 49.20 -30.93
N LYS A 268 8.25 49.18 -31.92
CA LYS A 268 7.29 48.08 -32.12
C LYS A 268 7.98 46.75 -32.52
N PHE A 269 9.06 46.83 -33.28
CA PHE A 269 9.93 45.70 -33.58
C PHE A 269 10.59 45.14 -32.32
N LEU A 270 11.21 45.98 -31.48
CA LEU A 270 11.83 45.53 -30.23
C LEU A 270 10.78 44.91 -29.28
N GLN A 271 9.59 45.49 -29.20
CA GLN A 271 8.47 44.97 -28.42
C GLN A 271 7.95 43.61 -28.91
N THR A 272 8.12 43.27 -30.20
CA THR A 272 7.67 41.98 -30.76
C THR A 272 8.79 40.94 -30.81
N GLN A 273 10.05 41.38 -30.96
CA GLN A 273 11.23 40.52 -30.96
C GLN A 273 11.49 39.88 -29.59
N VAL A 274 11.37 40.64 -28.50
CA VAL A 274 11.63 40.14 -27.15
C VAL A 274 10.69 38.98 -26.77
N PRO A 275 9.36 39.08 -26.97
CA PRO A 275 8.44 37.95 -26.78
C PRO A 275 8.74 36.77 -27.70
N HIS A 276 9.10 37.00 -28.97
CA HIS A 276 9.43 35.91 -29.90
C HIS A 276 10.62 35.08 -29.40
N PHE A 277 11.68 35.75 -28.95
CA PHE A 277 12.87 35.09 -28.42
C PHE A 277 12.56 34.35 -27.11
N SER A 278 11.81 34.97 -26.20
CA SER A 278 11.36 34.34 -24.96
C SER A 278 10.50 33.10 -25.22
N LEU A 279 9.51 33.18 -26.13
CA LEU A 279 8.68 32.04 -26.55
C LEU A 279 9.52 30.92 -27.19
N SER A 280 10.51 31.28 -28.01
CA SER A 280 11.41 30.32 -28.66
C SER A 280 12.31 29.59 -27.65
N ILE A 281 12.82 30.29 -26.63
CA ILE A 281 13.58 29.68 -25.54
C ILE A 281 12.70 28.76 -24.70
N ASN A 282 11.50 29.22 -24.31
CA ASN A 282 10.56 28.42 -23.54
C ASN A 282 10.18 27.13 -24.26
N LEU A 283 9.94 27.18 -25.57
CA LEU A 283 9.68 26.00 -26.38
C LEU A 283 10.89 25.03 -26.37
N ARG A 284 12.12 25.54 -26.54
CA ARG A 284 13.33 24.70 -26.49
C ARG A 284 13.52 24.05 -25.12
N CYS A 285 13.32 24.79 -24.03
CA CYS A 285 13.42 24.28 -22.67
C CYS A 285 12.40 23.15 -22.43
N MET A 286 11.15 23.35 -22.86
CA MET A 286 10.10 22.36 -22.74
C MET A 286 10.37 21.09 -23.57
N ILE A 287 10.91 21.23 -24.79
CA ILE A 287 11.36 20.08 -25.61
C ILE A 287 12.50 19.34 -24.89
N CYS A 288 13.47 20.06 -24.32
CA CYS A 288 14.58 19.46 -23.58
C CYS A 288 14.09 18.64 -22.37
N LEU A 289 13.15 19.18 -21.57
CA LEU A 289 12.51 18.43 -20.47
C LEU A 289 11.77 17.18 -20.96
N ARG A 290 11.11 17.26 -22.11
CA ARG A 290 10.40 16.11 -22.68
C ARG A 290 11.38 15.03 -23.13
N VAL A 291 12.45 15.40 -23.81
CA VAL A 291 13.53 14.47 -24.20
C VAL A 291 14.14 13.82 -22.96
N ALA A 292 14.42 14.60 -21.90
CA ALA A 292 14.96 14.06 -20.65
C ALA A 292 14.02 13.01 -20.01
N SER A 293 12.71 13.30 -19.93
CA SER A 293 11.75 12.32 -19.40
C SER A 293 11.58 11.09 -20.29
N GLN A 294 11.66 11.25 -21.62
CA GLN A 294 11.66 10.12 -22.55
C GLN A 294 12.92 9.26 -22.40
N THR A 295 14.10 9.86 -22.24
CA THR A 295 15.34 9.12 -21.99
C THR A 295 15.30 8.37 -20.68
N GLN A 296 14.68 8.91 -19.63
CA GLN A 296 14.45 8.19 -18.38
C GLN A 296 13.58 6.95 -18.59
N ASN A 297 12.47 7.06 -19.32
CA ASN A 297 11.61 5.91 -19.62
C ASN A 297 12.35 4.84 -20.44
N MET A 298 13.07 5.25 -21.49
CA MET A 298 13.88 4.32 -22.29
C MET A 298 14.97 3.63 -21.46
N MET A 299 15.56 4.34 -20.49
CA MET A 299 16.53 3.77 -19.56
C MET A 299 15.88 2.71 -18.66
N TYR A 300 14.67 2.96 -18.15
CA TYR A 300 13.94 1.96 -17.39
C TYR A 300 13.63 0.70 -18.21
N ASP A 301 13.18 0.85 -19.45
CA ASP A 301 12.90 -0.27 -20.34
C ASP A 301 14.18 -1.08 -20.64
N LEU A 302 15.31 -0.39 -20.90
CA LEU A 302 16.60 -1.04 -21.12
C LEU A 302 17.11 -1.79 -19.88
N VAL A 303 16.97 -1.21 -18.69
CA VAL A 303 17.35 -1.86 -17.43
C VAL A 303 16.47 -3.10 -17.17
N SER A 304 15.17 -3.01 -17.45
CA SER A 304 14.26 -4.15 -17.33
C SER A 304 14.64 -5.28 -18.30
N GLU A 305 14.97 -4.96 -19.55
CA GLU A 305 15.44 -5.94 -20.54
C GLU A 305 16.77 -6.57 -20.11
N LEU A 306 17.72 -5.77 -19.58
CA LEU A 306 18.98 -6.26 -19.05
C LEU A 306 18.77 -7.21 -17.85
N GLN A 307 17.86 -6.88 -16.93
CA GLN A 307 17.51 -7.76 -15.82
C GLN A 307 16.91 -9.08 -16.31
N HIS A 308 16.04 -9.03 -17.33
CA HIS A 308 15.48 -10.25 -17.93
C HIS A 308 16.56 -11.13 -18.55
N ARG A 309 17.50 -10.54 -19.31
CA ARG A 309 18.65 -11.26 -19.87
C ARG A 309 19.61 -11.79 -18.81
N SER A 310 19.81 -11.05 -17.73
CA SER A 310 20.62 -11.50 -16.59
C SER A 310 20.02 -12.76 -15.98
N GLY A 311 18.70 -12.79 -15.75
CA GLY A 311 18.01 -13.97 -15.23
C GLY A 311 18.10 -15.19 -16.15
N GLU A 312 18.02 -14.99 -17.47
CA GLU A 312 18.24 -16.05 -18.46
C GLU A 312 19.69 -16.58 -18.43
N LEU A 313 20.68 -15.69 -18.25
CA LEU A 313 22.07 -16.11 -18.09
C LEU A 313 22.27 -16.89 -16.79
N ASP A 314 21.68 -16.46 -15.68
CA ASP A 314 21.74 -17.18 -14.40
C ASP A 314 21.13 -18.58 -14.53
N HIS A 315 20.02 -18.74 -15.26
CA HIS A 315 19.45 -20.06 -15.57
C HIS A 315 20.39 -20.93 -16.41
N ARG A 316 21.08 -20.36 -17.41
CA ARG A 316 22.06 -21.10 -18.20
C ARG A 316 23.27 -21.50 -17.38
N ILE A 317 23.73 -20.66 -16.47
CA ILE A 317 24.84 -20.96 -15.55
C ILE A 317 24.43 -22.10 -14.63
N ALA A 318 23.24 -22.03 -14.00
CA ALA A 318 22.73 -23.11 -13.15
C ALA A 318 22.62 -24.45 -13.91
N ALA A 319 22.13 -24.42 -15.17
CA ALA A 319 22.08 -25.62 -16.00
C ALA A 319 23.47 -26.18 -16.34
N LEU A 320 24.46 -25.31 -16.56
CA LEU A 320 25.85 -25.73 -16.78
C LEU A 320 26.47 -26.31 -15.51
N GLU A 321 26.21 -25.73 -14.34
CA GLU A 321 26.63 -26.26 -13.05
C GLU A 321 26.07 -27.67 -12.83
N GLU A 322 24.78 -27.89 -13.10
CA GLU A 322 24.15 -29.22 -12.98
C GLU A 322 24.78 -30.24 -13.95
N LYS A 323 25.09 -29.83 -15.19
CA LYS A 323 25.80 -30.69 -16.14
C LYS A 323 27.22 -31.00 -15.65
N LEU A 324 27.92 -30.04 -15.08
CA LEU A 324 29.26 -30.22 -14.55
C LEU A 324 29.26 -31.19 -13.36
N ASP A 325 28.29 -31.08 -12.46
CA ASP A 325 28.10 -32.00 -11.34
C ASP A 325 27.80 -33.43 -11.82
N SER A 326 26.99 -33.58 -12.87
CA SER A 326 26.74 -34.89 -13.48
C SER A 326 28.01 -35.53 -14.06
N ILE A 327 28.87 -34.72 -14.68
CA ILE A 327 30.17 -35.17 -15.19
C ILE A 327 31.08 -35.55 -14.01
N LEU A 328 31.13 -34.74 -12.96
CA LEU A 328 31.93 -35.02 -11.77
C LEU A 328 31.52 -36.36 -11.13
N LEU A 329 30.23 -36.63 -11.00
CA LEU A 329 29.71 -37.91 -10.51
C LEU A 329 30.09 -39.08 -11.43
N SER A 330 30.00 -38.89 -12.76
CA SER A 330 30.43 -39.92 -13.71
C SER A 330 31.93 -40.24 -13.59
N VAL A 331 32.78 -39.22 -13.41
CA VAL A 331 34.22 -39.38 -13.21
C VAL A 331 34.54 -40.05 -11.88
N GLN A 332 33.81 -39.74 -10.82
CA GLN A 332 33.98 -40.38 -9.51
C GLN A 332 33.53 -41.85 -9.50
N SER A 333 32.56 -42.24 -10.32
CA SER A 333 32.10 -43.63 -10.44
C SER A 333 32.98 -44.48 -11.37
N LEU A 334 33.75 -43.86 -12.27
CA LEU A 334 34.65 -44.55 -13.20
C LEU A 334 35.65 -45.50 -12.51
N PRO A 335 36.38 -45.10 -11.43
CA PRO A 335 37.32 -45.97 -10.73
C PRO A 335 36.65 -47.22 -10.16
N VAL A 336 35.41 -47.09 -9.67
CA VAL A 336 34.64 -48.22 -9.14
C VAL A 336 34.25 -49.17 -10.27
N ALA A 337 33.77 -48.65 -11.40
CA ALA A 337 33.48 -49.47 -12.58
C ALA A 337 34.75 -50.15 -13.12
N LEU A 338 35.89 -49.46 -13.13
CA LEU A 338 37.19 -50.00 -13.57
C LEU A 338 37.68 -51.12 -12.65
N SER A 339 37.58 -50.94 -11.33
CA SER A 339 37.95 -51.98 -10.37
C SER A 339 37.05 -53.22 -10.47
N GLN A 340 35.75 -53.04 -10.72
CA GLN A 340 34.82 -54.14 -10.98
C GLN A 340 35.14 -54.87 -12.29
N ALA A 341 35.52 -54.14 -13.35
CA ALA A 341 35.94 -54.74 -14.62
C ALA A 341 37.26 -55.52 -14.49
N ILE A 342 38.25 -54.98 -13.76
CA ILE A 342 39.53 -55.65 -13.50
C ILE A 342 39.33 -56.92 -12.68
N THR A 343 38.53 -56.87 -11.61
CA THR A 343 38.24 -58.05 -10.79
C THR A 343 37.47 -59.11 -11.56
N LYS A 344 36.53 -58.71 -12.43
CA LYS A 344 35.84 -59.63 -13.35
C LYS A 344 36.82 -60.27 -14.33
N LEU A 345 37.69 -59.49 -14.96
CA LEU A 345 38.70 -60.01 -15.90
C LEU A 345 39.68 -60.96 -15.21
N GLN A 346 40.12 -60.65 -13.98
CA GLN A 346 40.96 -61.55 -13.19
C GLN A 346 40.24 -62.87 -12.85
N LYS A 347 38.95 -62.81 -12.54
CA LYS A 347 38.14 -63.99 -12.23
C LYS A 347 37.94 -64.85 -13.48
N ASP A 348 37.59 -64.25 -14.60
CA ASP A 348 37.43 -64.94 -15.88
C ASP A 348 38.76 -65.60 -16.32
N PHE A 349 39.90 -64.91 -16.13
CA PHE A 349 41.22 -65.48 -16.41
C PHE A 349 41.58 -66.64 -15.49
N LEU A 350 41.27 -66.54 -14.20
CA LEU A 350 41.45 -67.63 -13.24
C LEU A 350 40.58 -68.84 -13.58
N ASP A 351 39.32 -68.62 -13.95
CA ASP A 351 38.41 -69.69 -14.36
C ASP A 351 38.90 -70.40 -15.63
N ASP A 352 39.40 -69.66 -16.63
CA ASP A 352 40.02 -70.24 -17.84
C ASP A 352 41.30 -71.04 -17.54
N LEU A 353 42.09 -70.59 -16.57
CA LEU A 353 43.30 -71.30 -16.14
C LEU A 353 42.95 -72.58 -15.37
N VAL A 354 41.92 -72.55 -14.52
CA VAL A 354 41.36 -73.73 -13.85
C VAL A 354 40.78 -74.73 -14.85
N ILE A 355 40.10 -74.26 -15.91
CA ILE A 355 39.59 -75.12 -16.99
C ILE A 355 40.76 -75.75 -17.76
N SER A 356 41.83 -75.01 -18.02
CA SER A 356 43.02 -75.53 -18.71
C SER A 356 43.76 -76.58 -17.87
N LEU A 357 43.96 -76.33 -16.56
CA LEU A 357 44.54 -77.31 -15.64
C LEU A 357 43.67 -78.56 -15.48
N ARG A 358 42.33 -78.40 -15.52
CA ARG A 358 41.39 -79.53 -15.53
C ARG A 358 41.51 -80.35 -16.82
N LYS A 359 41.79 -79.72 -17.96
CA LYS A 359 42.06 -80.42 -19.23
C LYS A 359 43.37 -81.20 -19.19
N GLU A 360 44.43 -80.65 -18.61
CA GLU A 360 45.72 -81.36 -18.45
C GLU A 360 45.57 -82.58 -17.53
N THR A 361 44.92 -82.42 -16.38
CA THR A 361 44.66 -83.56 -15.46
C THR A 361 43.76 -84.62 -16.08
N HIS A 362 42.74 -84.25 -16.86
CA HIS A 362 41.96 -85.23 -17.62
C HIS A 362 42.79 -85.95 -18.69
N SER A 363 43.76 -85.26 -19.31
CA SER A 363 44.64 -85.85 -20.31
C SER A 363 45.62 -86.85 -19.69
N GLU A 364 46.16 -86.56 -18.50
CA GLU A 364 46.99 -87.49 -17.73
C GLU A 364 46.21 -88.73 -17.25
N VAL A 365 44.96 -88.55 -16.80
CA VAL A 365 44.09 -89.67 -16.36
C VAL A 365 43.67 -90.55 -17.54
N VAL A 366 43.48 -89.99 -18.74
CA VAL A 366 43.21 -90.77 -19.96
C VAL A 366 44.46 -91.54 -20.42
N TYR A 367 45.66 -90.95 -20.30
CA TYR A 367 46.93 -91.64 -20.59
C TYR A 367 47.19 -92.80 -19.60
N GLN A 368 46.92 -92.63 -18.30
CA GLN A 368 47.04 -93.71 -17.32
C GLN A 368 46.01 -94.84 -17.53
N ASN A 369 44.77 -94.52 -17.93
CA ASN A 369 43.74 -95.53 -18.20
C ASN A 369 43.98 -96.31 -19.50
N HIS A 370 44.53 -95.68 -20.54
CA HIS A 370 44.92 -96.41 -21.76
C HIS A 370 46.09 -97.38 -21.52
N HIS A 371 47.03 -97.01 -20.64
CA HIS A 371 48.14 -97.89 -20.25
C HIS A 371 47.74 -99.06 -19.33
N LEU A 372 46.66 -98.91 -18.53
CA LEU A 372 46.11 -100.00 -17.73
C LEU A 372 45.26 -101.00 -18.54
N SER A 373 44.55 -100.55 -19.57
CA SER A 373 43.68 -101.42 -20.39
C SER A 373 44.47 -102.39 -21.29
N LEU A 374 45.63 -101.97 -21.81
CA LEU A 374 46.52 -102.82 -22.60
C LEU A 374 47.21 -103.95 -21.80
N ARG A 375 47.09 -103.97 -20.46
CA ARG A 375 47.72 -104.97 -19.58
C ARG A 375 46.80 -106.15 -19.20
N VAL A 376 45.49 -106.07 -19.51
CA VAL A 376 44.50 -107.07 -19.03
C VAL A 376 44.08 -108.07 -20.12
N THR A 377 44.41 -107.86 -21.39
CA THR A 377 44.08 -108.77 -22.51
C THR A 377 45.06 -109.96 -22.70
N GLY A 378 45.99 -110.18 -21.77
CA GLY A 378 47.02 -111.24 -21.86
C GLY A 378 46.72 -112.56 -21.14
N LEU A 379 45.63 -112.70 -20.39
CA LEU A 379 45.40 -113.87 -19.52
C LEU A 379 43.92 -114.29 -19.49
N ARG A 380 43.48 -115.04 -20.51
CA ARG A 380 42.45 -116.11 -20.39
C ARG A 380 42.26 -116.83 -21.74
N GLY A 381 43.08 -117.86 -21.92
CA GLY A 381 42.97 -118.84 -22.99
C GLY A 381 43.73 -120.11 -22.59
N ALA A 382 43.21 -120.86 -21.61
CA ALA A 382 43.52 -122.27 -21.35
C ALA A 382 42.65 -122.82 -20.20
N ALA A 383 41.68 -123.67 -20.58
CA ALA A 383 41.03 -124.78 -19.86
C ALA A 383 39.56 -124.88 -20.30
#